data_AF-A0A7C1ENJ6-F1
#
_entry.id   AF-A0A7C1ENJ6-F1
#
_cell.length_a   1.000
_cell.length_b   1.000
_cell.length_c   1.000
_cell.angle_alpha   90.00
_cell.angle_beta   90.00
_cell.angle_gamma   90.00
#
_symmetry.space_group_name_H-M   'P 1'
#
loop_
_entity.id
_entity.type
_entity.pdbx_description
1 polymer ?
#
loop_
_entity_poly.entity_id
_entity_poly.type
_entity_poly.pdbx_seq_one_letter_code
_entity_poly.pdbx_strand_id
1 'polypeptide(L)'
;MHDWIQEFCGAVTVCDEKGIILEMNDKAARTFEKEGGTSLIGCSVLDCHPEPARTKLSELLRSQSSNIYTIEKNGIRKLVYQSPWYQGNRFAGLVEIILEIPAEMPYFVRK
;
A
#
# COMPACT_ATOMS: atom_id res chain seq x y z
N MET A 1 8.55 4.15 -11.60
CA MET A 1 7.38 3.31 -11.89
C MET A 1 7.28 2.94 -13.37
N HIS A 2 6.86 1.71 -13.68
CA HIS A 2 6.53 1.29 -15.06
C HIS A 2 5.12 1.74 -15.45
N ASP A 3 4.88 2.05 -16.73
CA ASP A 3 3.61 2.58 -17.25
C ASP A 3 2.39 1.74 -16.83
N TRP A 4 2.50 0.40 -16.88
CA TRP A 4 1.40 -0.47 -16.50
C TRP A 4 1.00 -0.34 -15.01
N ILE A 5 1.96 -0.04 -14.12
CA ILE A 5 1.69 0.20 -12.69
C ILE A 5 1.05 1.56 -12.52
N GLN A 6 1.51 2.56 -13.30
CA GLN A 6 0.98 3.92 -13.26
C GLN A 6 -0.54 3.92 -13.48
N GLU A 7 -1.00 3.17 -14.47
CA GLU A 7 -2.41 3.07 -14.87
C GLU A 7 -3.18 1.93 -14.17
N PHE A 8 -2.51 1.11 -13.35
CA PHE A 8 -3.15 0.00 -12.66
C PHE A 8 -4.33 0.47 -11.79
N CYS A 9 -5.44 -0.29 -11.81
CA CYS A 9 -6.69 0.11 -11.16
C CYS A 9 -6.63 0.07 -9.62
N GLY A 10 -5.66 -0.63 -9.04
CA GLY A 10 -5.35 -0.61 -7.62
C GLY A 10 -4.43 0.55 -7.25
N ALA A 11 -4.55 1.06 -6.02
CA ALA A 11 -3.57 2.01 -5.50
C ALA A 11 -2.30 1.26 -5.13
N VAL A 12 -1.15 1.74 -5.59
CA VAL A 12 0.18 1.19 -5.28
C VAL A 12 1.04 2.29 -4.67
N THR A 13 1.56 2.04 -3.47
CA THR A 13 2.50 2.91 -2.77
C THR A 13 3.74 2.10 -2.41
N VAL A 14 4.93 2.63 -2.67
CA VAL A 14 6.22 2.01 -2.33
C VAL A 14 6.95 2.91 -1.36
N CYS A 15 7.49 2.36 -0.28
CA CYS A 15 8.38 3.08 0.62
C CYS A 15 9.72 2.35 0.81
N ASP A 16 10.74 3.09 1.25
CA ASP A 16 12.06 2.57 1.59
C ASP A 16 12.08 1.86 2.96
N GLU A 17 13.24 1.36 3.39
CA GLU A 17 13.41 0.68 4.67
C GLU A 17 13.16 1.56 5.90
N LYS A 18 13.13 2.88 5.73
CA LYS A 18 12.81 3.88 6.77
C LYS A 18 11.36 4.35 6.68
N GLY A 19 10.59 3.81 5.73
CA GLY A 19 9.21 4.21 5.49
C GLY A 19 9.09 5.52 4.71
N ILE A 20 10.12 6.00 4.01
CA ILE A 20 10.00 7.16 3.12
C ILE A 20 9.33 6.73 1.82
N ILE A 21 8.26 7.40 1.42
CA ILE A 21 7.52 7.08 0.20
C ILE A 21 8.41 7.39 -1.02
N LEU A 22 8.67 6.37 -1.82
CA LEU A 22 9.47 6.43 -3.03
C LEU A 22 8.61 6.64 -4.27
N GLU A 23 7.50 5.91 -4.37
CA GLU A 23 6.65 5.92 -5.56
C GLU A 23 5.17 5.77 -5.16
N MET A 24 4.31 6.41 -5.94
CA MET A 24 2.86 6.26 -5.89
C MET A 24 2.33 6.21 -7.33
N ASN A 25 1.44 5.27 -7.62
CA ASN A 25 0.76 5.27 -8.92
C ASN A 25 -0.39 6.30 -8.95
N ASP A 26 -1.01 6.50 -10.11
CA ASP A 26 -2.07 7.49 -10.28
C ASP A 26 -3.28 7.22 -9.36
N LYS A 27 -3.65 5.94 -9.19
CA LYS A 27 -4.75 5.57 -8.31
C LYS A 27 -4.43 5.87 -6.85
N ALA A 28 -3.21 5.63 -6.38
CA ALA A 28 -2.77 5.99 -5.04
C ALA A 28 -2.78 7.51 -4.84
N ALA A 29 -2.18 8.26 -5.76
CA ALA A 29 -2.17 9.72 -5.70
C ALA A 29 -3.58 10.32 -5.62
N ARG A 30 -4.54 9.82 -6.42
CA ARG A 30 -5.95 10.22 -6.34
C ARG A 30 -6.63 9.78 -5.04
N THR A 31 -6.33 8.57 -4.56
CA THR A 31 -6.93 8.04 -3.32
C THR A 31 -6.54 8.89 -2.11
N PHE A 32 -5.32 9.43 -2.11
CA PHE A 32 -4.76 10.23 -1.03
C PHE A 32 -4.67 11.73 -1.38
N GLU A 33 -5.47 12.21 -2.33
CA GLU A 33 -5.43 13.61 -2.81
C GLU A 33 -5.66 14.61 -1.67
N LYS A 34 -6.56 14.28 -0.73
CA LYS A 34 -6.87 15.13 0.44
C LYS A 34 -5.71 15.21 1.43
N GLU A 35 -4.88 14.19 1.45
CA GLU A 35 -3.71 14.05 2.30
C GLU A 35 -2.43 14.59 1.62
N GLY A 36 -2.48 14.97 0.34
CA GLY A 36 -1.38 15.59 -0.41
C GLY A 36 -1.07 14.93 -1.76
N GLY A 37 -1.67 13.76 -2.04
CA GLY A 37 -1.52 13.04 -3.30
C GLY A 37 -0.05 12.73 -3.62
N THR A 38 0.40 13.08 -4.83
CA THR A 38 1.79 12.91 -5.26
C THR A 38 2.80 13.65 -4.38
N SER A 39 2.37 14.70 -3.66
CA SER A 39 3.26 15.47 -2.76
C SER A 39 3.70 14.68 -1.53
N LEU A 40 3.10 13.51 -1.29
CA LEU A 40 3.52 12.58 -0.25
C LEU A 40 4.82 11.83 -0.58
N ILE A 41 5.26 11.83 -1.84
CA ILE A 41 6.56 11.25 -2.22
C ILE A 41 7.67 12.03 -1.50
N GLY A 42 8.55 11.30 -0.80
CA GLY A 42 9.58 11.87 0.08
C GLY A 42 9.14 12.08 1.53
N CYS A 43 7.85 11.96 1.85
CA CYS A 43 7.36 11.98 3.23
C CYS A 43 7.43 10.59 3.87
N SER A 44 7.41 10.54 5.21
CA SER A 44 7.30 9.27 5.92
C SER A 44 5.86 8.75 5.88
N VAL A 45 5.70 7.50 5.49
CA VAL A 45 4.41 6.80 5.57
C VAL A 45 3.91 6.70 7.02
N LEU A 46 4.81 6.72 8.01
CA LEU A 46 4.45 6.67 9.43
C LEU A 46 3.70 7.93 9.90
N ASP A 47 4.00 9.08 9.31
CA ASP A 47 3.35 10.35 9.62
C ASP A 47 1.92 10.38 9.08
N CYS A 48 1.65 9.62 8.02
CA CYS A 48 0.33 9.49 7.40
C CYS A 48 -0.64 8.61 8.21
N HIS A 49 -0.15 7.89 9.22
CA HIS A 49 -0.93 6.91 9.97
C HIS A 49 -1.18 7.38 11.42
N PRO A 50 -2.43 7.30 11.91
CA PRO A 50 -2.73 7.40 13.34
C PRO A 50 -2.38 6.09 14.06
N GLU A 51 -2.32 6.13 15.39
CA GLU A 51 -2.30 4.89 16.19
C GLU A 51 -3.64 4.16 16.10
N PRO A 52 -3.65 2.81 16.06
CA PRO A 52 -2.50 1.89 16.21
C PRO A 52 -1.77 1.55 14.90
N ALA A 53 -2.20 2.10 13.76
CA ALA A 53 -1.67 1.72 12.45
C ALA A 53 -0.19 2.11 12.27
N ARG A 54 0.23 3.24 12.85
CA ARG A 54 1.64 3.66 12.87
C ARG A 54 2.55 2.66 13.58
N THR A 55 2.16 2.20 14.78
CA THR A 55 2.91 1.16 15.50
C THR A 55 2.99 -0.11 14.66
N LYS A 56 1.86 -0.54 14.08
CA LYS A 56 1.83 -1.74 13.23
C LYS A 56 2.79 -1.63 12.04
N LEU A 57 2.79 -0.49 11.34
CA LEU A 57 3.64 -0.28 10.18
C LEU A 57 5.13 -0.26 10.53
N SER A 58 5.48 0.35 11.67
CA SER A 58 6.84 0.31 12.23
C SER A 58 7.29 -1.12 12.50
N GLU A 59 6.41 -1.97 13.03
CA GLU A 59 6.71 -3.39 13.22
C GLU A 59 6.96 -4.09 11.88
N LEU A 60 6.12 -3.87 10.87
CA LEU A 60 6.27 -4.51 9.55
C LEU A 60 7.60 -4.17 8.88
N LEU A 61 8.05 -2.91 8.97
CA LEU A 61 9.36 -2.49 8.47
C LEU A 61 10.49 -3.24 9.20
N ARG A 62 10.38 -3.38 10.53
CA ARG A 62 11.39 -4.06 11.35
C ARG A 62 11.41 -5.57 11.13
N SER A 63 10.24 -6.22 11.07
CA SER A 63 10.11 -7.67 10.92
C SER A 63 10.17 -8.12 9.46
N GLN A 64 10.11 -7.20 8.50
CA GLN A 64 10.04 -7.48 7.07
C GLN A 64 8.90 -8.46 6.75
N SER A 65 7.75 -8.30 7.42
CA SER A 65 6.62 -9.20 7.30
C SER A 65 5.48 -8.56 6.51
N SER A 66 4.66 -9.40 5.89
CA SER A 66 3.45 -8.93 5.22
C SER A 66 2.29 -8.71 6.20
N ASN A 67 1.37 -7.83 5.81
CA ASN A 67 0.10 -7.61 6.50
C ASN A 67 -1.02 -7.51 5.46
N ILE A 68 -1.98 -8.42 5.52
CA ILE A 68 -3.03 -8.57 4.51
C ILE A 68 -4.37 -8.59 5.23
N TYR A 69 -5.25 -7.66 4.89
CA TYR A 69 -6.55 -7.52 5.54
C TYR A 69 -7.54 -6.82 4.62
N THR A 70 -8.82 -6.86 4.99
CA THR A 70 -9.85 -6.09 4.30
C THR A 70 -10.38 -4.99 5.20
N ILE A 71 -10.79 -3.88 4.58
CA ILE A 71 -11.49 -2.76 5.23
C ILE A 71 -12.73 -2.40 4.43
N GLU A 72 -13.64 -1.68 5.04
CA GLU A 72 -14.73 -0.99 4.34
C GLU A 72 -14.59 0.51 4.56
N LYS A 73 -14.59 1.28 3.46
CA LYS A 73 -14.56 2.75 3.52
C LYS A 73 -15.57 3.28 2.52
N ASN A 74 -16.51 4.10 3.00
CA ASN A 74 -17.61 4.66 2.20
C ASN A 74 -18.44 3.57 1.47
N GLY A 75 -18.70 2.44 2.14
CA GLY A 75 -19.47 1.32 1.57
C GLY A 75 -18.71 0.50 0.52
N ILE A 76 -17.43 0.77 0.27
CA ILE A 76 -16.59 0.01 -0.64
C ILE A 76 -15.63 -0.86 0.17
N ARG A 77 -15.72 -2.18 -0.02
CA ARG A 77 -14.76 -3.13 0.54
C ARG A 77 -13.44 -3.02 -0.19
N LYS A 78 -12.32 -3.04 0.53
CA LYS A 78 -10.98 -2.98 -0.03
C LYS A 78 -10.09 -4.06 0.56
N LEU A 79 -9.29 -4.72 -0.26
CA LEU A 79 -8.14 -5.50 0.17
C LEU A 79 -6.95 -4.57 0.31
N VAL A 80 -6.29 -4.60 1.46
CA VAL A 80 -5.00 -3.96 1.69
C VAL A 80 -3.95 -5.06 1.79
N TYR A 81 -2.93 -4.99 0.94
CA TYR A 81 -1.83 -5.95 0.90
C TYR A 81 -0.51 -5.20 1.08
N GLN A 82 0.08 -5.31 2.26
CA GLN A 82 1.39 -4.76 2.59
C GLN A 82 2.41 -5.88 2.56
N SER A 83 3.53 -5.70 1.85
CA SER A 83 4.56 -6.73 1.70
C SER A 83 5.95 -6.12 1.62
N PRO A 84 7.00 -6.79 2.14
CA PRO A 84 8.37 -6.41 1.84
C PRO A 84 8.66 -6.50 0.34
N TRP A 85 9.50 -5.59 -0.15
CA TRP A 85 10.15 -5.72 -1.45
C TRP A 85 11.67 -5.73 -1.29
N TYR A 86 12.34 -6.32 -2.26
CA TYR A 86 13.77 -6.59 -2.20
C TYR A 86 14.47 -6.14 -3.48
N GLN A 87 15.64 -5.53 -3.34
CA GLN A 87 16.55 -5.25 -4.44
C GLN A 87 17.84 -6.03 -4.23
N GLY A 88 18.12 -6.98 -5.12
CA GLY A 88 19.30 -7.85 -4.99
C GLY A 88 19.35 -8.62 -3.66
N ASN A 89 18.22 -9.21 -3.25
CA ASN A 89 18.04 -9.92 -1.97
C ASN A 89 18.21 -9.06 -0.70
N ARG A 90 18.32 -7.74 -0.82
CA ARG A 90 18.32 -6.82 0.33
C ARG A 90 16.94 -6.22 0.49
N PHE A 91 16.45 -6.21 1.73
CA PHE A 91 15.23 -5.53 2.08
C PHE A 91 15.35 -4.06 1.68
N ALA A 92 14.37 -3.59 0.94
CA ALA A 92 14.37 -2.24 0.41
C ALA A 92 13.12 -1.44 0.85
N GLY A 93 12.27 -2.02 1.70
CA GLY A 93 11.09 -1.37 2.27
C GLY A 93 9.80 -2.15 2.02
N LEU A 94 8.67 -1.46 1.99
CA LEU A 94 7.34 -2.07 1.80
C LEU A 94 6.67 -1.58 0.52
N VAL A 95 5.90 -2.47 -0.10
CA VAL A 95 4.88 -2.14 -1.09
C VAL A 95 3.53 -2.32 -0.42
N GLU A 96 2.67 -1.31 -0.55
CA GLU A 96 1.25 -1.40 -0.22
C GLU A 96 0.43 -1.38 -1.50
N ILE A 97 -0.49 -2.34 -1.62
CA ILE A 97 -1.48 -2.41 -2.70
C ILE A 97 -2.87 -2.37 -2.07
N ILE A 98 -3.71 -1.44 -2.54
CA ILE A 98 -5.12 -1.36 -2.16
C ILE A 98 -5.99 -1.65 -3.37
N LEU A 99 -6.80 -2.70 -3.29
CA LEU A 99 -7.74 -3.13 -4.32
C LEU A 99 -9.17 -2.99 -3.81
N GLU A 100 -10.04 -2.37 -4.60
CA GLU A 100 -11.48 -2.38 -4.32
C GLU A 100 -12.03 -3.77 -4.66
N ILE A 101 -12.78 -4.37 -3.73
CA ILE A 101 -13.44 -5.66 -3.89
C ILE A 101 -14.91 -5.39 -4.23
N PRO A 102 -15.41 -5.88 -5.37
CA PRO A 102 -16.84 -5.81 -5.70
C PRO A 102 -17.70 -6.48 -4.62
N ALA A 103 -18.91 -5.96 -4.39
CA ALA A 103 -19.84 -6.52 -3.41
C ALA A 103 -20.16 -8.00 -3.71
N GLU A 104 -20.28 -8.34 -4.99
CA GLU A 104 -20.43 -9.69 -5.50
C GLU A 104 -19.22 -10.04 -6.37
N MET A 105 -18.53 -11.13 -6.03
CA MET A 105 -17.38 -11.62 -6.78
C MET A 105 -17.40 -13.14 -6.82
N PRO A 106 -17.14 -13.78 -7.98
CA PRO A 106 -17.01 -15.23 -8.05
C PRO A 106 -15.89 -15.74 -7.13
N TYR A 107 -16.17 -16.84 -6.42
CA TYR A 107 -15.18 -17.57 -5.64
C TYR A 107 -15.01 -18.97 -6.23
N PHE A 108 -13.78 -19.34 -6.57
CA PHE A 108 -13.46 -20.64 -7.14
C PHE A 108 -12.38 -21.31 -6.29
N VAL A 109 -12.63 -22.55 -5.86
CA VAL A 109 -11.59 -23.42 -5.28
C VAL A 109 -11.02 -24.29 -6.40
N ARG A 110 -9.73 -24.14 -6.71
CA ARG A 110 -9.01 -24.98 -7.69
C ARG A 110 -8.00 -25.85 -6.94
N LYS A 111 -7.81 -27.09 -7.39
CA LYS A 111 -6.82 -28.03 -6.86
C LYS A 111 -5.56 -28.00 -7.70
#